data_AF-A0A2V8MYN1-F1
#
_entry.id   AF-A0A2V8MYN1-F1
#
_cell.length_a   1.000
_cell.length_b   1.000
_cell.length_c   1.000
_cell.angle_alpha   90.00
_cell.angle_beta   90.00
_cell.angle_gamma   90.00
#
_symmetry.space_group_name_H-M   'P 1'
#
loop_
_entity.id
_entity.type
_entity.pdbx_description
1 polymer ?
#
loop_
_entity_poly.entity_id
_entity_poly.type
_entity_poly.pdbx_seq_one_letter_code
_entity_poly.pdbx_strand_id
1 'polypeptide(L)'
;MKQVIYVCIAVLFYALGNVITEQKLKPYTQFATMIYCYLPMIAMTVGALGLMKSRGQTISFPAGEAVYMAGLIAIVFFIADGFFFSAYTNNADAFTVSSIAVMFPAAASLMKFAWTRQVPNRYQIAAYVVALIAVVLSERGNVTQSTFTP
;
A
#
# COMPACT_ATOMS: atom_id res chain seq x y z
N MET A 1 -7.01 -14.69 -13.64
CA MET A 1 -7.01 -13.49 -14.52
C MET A 1 -7.76 -12.31 -13.92
N LYS A 2 -9.05 -12.41 -13.55
CA LYS A 2 -9.80 -11.28 -12.93
C LYS A 2 -9.12 -10.68 -11.69
N GLN A 3 -8.63 -11.53 -10.79
CA GLN A 3 -7.88 -11.09 -9.59
C GLN A 3 -6.61 -10.31 -9.94
N VAL A 4 -5.86 -10.76 -10.96
CA VAL A 4 -4.65 -10.06 -11.43
C VAL A 4 -5.01 -8.68 -11.94
N ILE A 5 -6.08 -8.56 -12.74
CA ILE A 5 -6.56 -7.27 -13.25
C ILE A 5 -6.94 -6.33 -12.09
N TYR A 6 -7.66 -6.80 -11.07
CA TYR A 6 -8.00 -5.97 -9.92
C TYR A 6 -6.77 -5.46 -9.18
N VAL A 7 -5.76 -6.33 -8.98
CA VAL A 7 -4.50 -5.94 -8.32
C VAL A 7 -3.72 -4.96 -9.18
N CYS A 8 -3.64 -5.15 -10.50
CA CYS A 8 -2.99 -4.20 -11.41
C CYS A 8 -3.66 -2.82 -11.37
N ILE A 9 -4.99 -2.78 -11.36
CA ILE A 9 -5.74 -1.52 -11.22
C ILE A 9 -5.46 -0.89 -9.86
N ALA A 10 -5.44 -1.67 -8.79
CA ALA A 10 -5.09 -1.17 -7.46
C ALA A 10 -3.69 -0.53 -7.43
N VAL A 11 -2.70 -1.16 -8.07
CA VAL A 11 -1.33 -0.59 -8.18
C VAL A 11 -1.35 0.78 -8.87
N LEU A 12 -2.16 0.97 -9.92
CA LEU A 12 -2.28 2.28 -10.58
C LEU A 12 -2.86 3.35 -9.63
N PHE A 13 -3.89 3.00 -8.86
CA PHE A 13 -4.48 3.94 -7.89
C PHE A 13 -3.54 4.22 -6.72
N TYR A 14 -2.77 3.23 -6.26
CA TYR A 14 -1.73 3.45 -5.25
C TYR A 14 -0.62 4.37 -5.78
N ALA A 15 -0.15 4.16 -7.01
CA ALA A 15 0.84 5.05 -7.64
C ALA A 15 0.31 6.48 -7.79
N LEU A 16 -0.95 6.66 -8.20
CA LEU A 16 -1.59 7.97 -8.25
C LEU A 16 -1.68 8.61 -6.86
N GLY A 17 -2.04 7.82 -5.84
CA GLY A 17 -2.05 8.24 -4.43
C GLY A 17 -0.69 8.79 -4.00
N ASN A 18 0.39 8.06 -4.29
CA ASN A 18 1.77 8.46 -3.97
C ASN A 18 2.12 9.83 -4.56
N VAL A 19 1.80 10.05 -5.84
CA VAL A 19 2.06 11.32 -6.53
C VAL A 19 1.23 12.46 -5.92
N ILE A 20 -0.06 12.24 -5.64
CA ILE A 20 -0.91 13.25 -5.00
C ILE A 20 -0.38 13.59 -3.61
N THR A 21 0.03 12.58 -2.83
CA THR A 21 0.59 12.77 -1.50
C THR A 21 1.86 13.61 -1.54
N GLU A 22 2.80 13.28 -2.43
CA GLU A 22 4.01 14.07 -2.61
C GLU A 22 3.71 15.52 -3.01
N GLN A 23 2.85 15.72 -4.02
CA GLN A 23 2.64 17.01 -4.66
C GLN A 23 1.71 17.95 -3.86
N LYS A 24 0.79 17.39 -3.06
CA LYS A 24 -0.27 18.16 -2.41
C LYS A 24 -0.32 18.00 -0.90
N LEU A 25 0.14 16.87 -0.35
CA LEU A 25 -0.10 16.54 1.06
C LEU A 25 1.18 16.60 1.93
N LYS A 26 2.35 16.63 1.29
CA LYS A 26 3.67 16.76 1.90
C LYS A 26 3.81 17.85 3.00
N PRO A 27 3.18 19.04 2.89
CA PRO A 27 3.27 20.08 3.93
C PRO A 27 2.46 19.79 5.20
N TYR A 28 1.52 18.84 5.16
CA TYR A 28 0.63 18.56 6.29
C TYR A 28 1.18 17.42 7.16
N THR A 29 0.72 17.32 8.41
CA THR A 29 1.12 16.22 9.28
C THR A 29 0.50 14.89 8.81
N GLN A 30 1.19 13.78 9.08
CA GLN A 30 0.75 12.44 8.69
C GLN A 30 -0.65 12.12 9.23
N PHE A 31 -0.92 12.45 10.50
CA PHE A 31 -2.22 12.15 11.12
C PHE A 31 -3.35 13.03 10.60
N ALA A 32 -3.08 14.30 10.26
CA ALA A 32 -4.07 15.13 9.60
C ALA A 32 -4.42 14.55 8.22
N THR A 33 -3.40 14.16 7.44
CA THR A 33 -3.59 13.52 6.14
C THR A 33 -4.42 12.24 6.25
N MET A 34 -4.10 11.37 7.21
CA MET A 34 -4.84 10.13 7.46
C MET A 34 -6.33 10.38 7.73
N ILE A 35 -6.67 11.35 8.60
CA ILE A 35 -8.07 11.68 8.89
C ILE A 35 -8.82 12.08 7.61
N TYR A 36 -8.23 12.96 6.80
CA TYR A 36 -8.86 13.43 5.56
C TYR A 36 -8.90 12.36 4.47
N CYS A 37 -8.04 11.33 4.51
CA CYS A 37 -8.14 10.17 3.64
C CYS A 37 -9.20 9.16 4.12
N TYR A 38 -9.30 8.92 5.43
CA TYR A 38 -10.19 7.89 5.96
C TYR A 38 -11.67 8.27 5.93
N LEU A 39 -12.00 9.55 6.14
CA LEU A 39 -13.39 10.03 6.05
C LEU A 39 -14.06 9.70 4.70
N PRO A 40 -13.49 10.08 3.54
CA PRO A 40 -14.08 9.73 2.25
C PRO A 40 -14.05 8.22 2.00
N MET A 41 -13.03 7.48 2.48
CA MET A 41 -13.01 6.02 2.36
C MET A 41 -14.19 5.36 3.08
N ILE A 42 -14.53 5.83 4.29
CA ILE A 42 -15.71 5.34 5.03
C ILE A 42 -16.98 5.63 4.22
N ALA A 43 -17.15 6.87 3.75
CA ALA A 43 -18.32 7.26 2.97
C ALA A 43 -18.47 6.43 1.69
N MET A 44 -17.38 6.21 0.95
CA MET A 44 -17.35 5.37 -0.25
C MET A 44 -17.66 3.92 0.06
N THR A 45 -17.18 3.39 1.18
CA THR A 45 -17.46 2.01 1.61
C THR A 45 -18.94 1.83 1.92
N VAL A 46 -19.55 2.75 2.67
CA VAL A 46 -20.99 2.74 2.95
C VAL A 46 -21.80 2.87 1.67
N GLY A 47 -21.39 3.76 0.76
CA GLY A 47 -22.02 3.91 -0.56
C GLY A 47 -21.95 2.64 -1.40
N ALA A 48 -20.80 1.97 -1.42
CA ALA A 48 -20.62 0.69 -2.11
C ALA A 48 -21.54 -0.39 -1.54
N LEU A 49 -21.64 -0.50 -0.20
CA LEU A 49 -22.58 -1.42 0.46
C LEU A 49 -24.04 -1.11 0.11
N GLY A 50 -24.40 0.19 0.04
CA GLY A 50 -25.72 0.63 -0.41
C GLY A 50 -26.03 0.18 -1.84
N LEU A 51 -25.08 0.33 -2.77
CA LEU A 51 -25.21 -0.13 -4.15
C LEU A 51 -25.28 -1.67 -4.27
N MET A 52 -24.54 -2.40 -3.43
CA MET A 52 -24.65 -3.86 -3.38
C MET A 52 -26.05 -4.29 -2.95
N LYS A 53 -26.57 -3.66 -1.89
CA LYS A 53 -27.93 -3.91 -1.39
C LYS A 53 -29.00 -3.59 -2.43
N SER A 54 -28.89 -2.47 -3.14
CA SER A 54 -29.88 -2.08 -4.16
C SER A 54 -29.89 -3.02 -5.37
N ARG A 55 -28.78 -3.71 -5.64
CA ARG A 55 -28.65 -4.75 -6.67
C ARG A 55 -29.07 -6.15 -6.19
N GLY A 56 -29.58 -6.27 -4.97
CA GLY A 56 -29.96 -7.56 -4.38
C GLY A 56 -28.77 -8.47 -4.06
N GLN A 57 -27.56 -7.93 -3.96
CA GLN A 57 -26.38 -8.72 -3.62
C GLN A 57 -26.36 -9.03 -2.12
N THR A 58 -26.00 -10.27 -1.77
CA THR A 58 -25.82 -10.68 -0.38
C THR A 58 -24.62 -9.96 0.23
N ILE A 59 -24.84 -9.29 1.37
CA ILE A 59 -23.78 -8.65 2.16
C ILE A 59 -23.49 -9.57 3.34
N SER A 60 -22.23 -10.01 3.46
CA SER A 60 -21.74 -10.80 4.59
C SER A 60 -20.73 -9.97 5.37
N PHE A 61 -20.99 -9.80 6.66
CA PHE A 61 -20.07 -9.11 7.57
C PHE A 61 -19.22 -10.13 8.34
N PRO A 62 -17.98 -9.77 8.71
CA PRO A 62 -17.19 -10.57 9.65
C PRO A 62 -17.99 -10.80 10.95
N ALA A 63 -17.96 -12.03 11.45
CA ALA A 63 -18.62 -12.42 12.70
C ALA A 63 -17.68 -13.29 13.55
N GLY A 64 -17.93 -13.33 14.86
CA GLY A 64 -17.11 -14.10 15.81
C GLY A 64 -15.64 -13.69 15.77
N GLU A 65 -14.75 -14.69 15.67
CA GLU A 65 -13.30 -14.47 15.65
C GLU A 65 -12.82 -13.57 14.51
N ALA A 66 -13.52 -13.55 13.37
CA ALA A 66 -13.16 -12.74 12.21
C ALA A 66 -13.25 -11.23 12.51
N VAL A 67 -14.07 -10.81 13.48
CA VAL A 67 -14.16 -9.40 13.89
C VAL A 67 -12.87 -8.96 14.58
N TYR A 68 -12.29 -9.80 15.45
CA TYR A 68 -11.02 -9.49 16.11
C TYR A 68 -9.87 -9.43 15.12
N MET A 69 -9.86 -10.32 14.11
CA MET A 69 -8.86 -10.28 13.04
C MET A 69 -8.99 -9.03 12.17
N ALA A 70 -10.21 -8.60 11.86
CA ALA A 70 -10.44 -7.33 11.15
C ALA A 70 -9.95 -6.13 11.99
N GLY A 71 -10.20 -6.14 13.30
CA GLY A 71 -9.69 -5.13 14.23
C GLY A 71 -8.15 -5.10 14.28
N LEU A 72 -7.49 -6.26 14.31
CA LEU A 72 -6.03 -6.36 14.26
C LEU A 72 -5.47 -5.77 12.95
N ILE A 73 -6.10 -6.08 11.81
CA ILE A 73 -5.70 -5.51 10.51
C ILE A 73 -5.83 -3.98 10.53
N ALA A 74 -6.88 -3.43 11.13
CA ALA A 74 -7.05 -1.98 11.24
C ALA A 74 -5.90 -1.32 12.04
N ILE A 75 -5.45 -1.95 13.14
CA ILE A 75 -4.29 -1.47 13.92
C ILE A 75 -3.02 -1.51 13.07
N VAL A 76 -2.79 -2.63 12.36
CA VAL A 76 -1.61 -2.78 11.49
C VAL A 76 -1.60 -1.72 10.39
N PHE A 77 -2.74 -1.47 9.74
CA PHE A 77 -2.86 -0.44 8.71
C PHE A 77 -2.70 0.97 9.26
N PHE A 78 -3.26 1.27 10.45
CA PHE A 78 -3.05 2.56 11.09
C PHE A 78 -1.56 2.85 11.34
N ILE A 79 -0.82 1.87 11.85
CA ILE A 79 0.63 2.00 12.08
C ILE A 79 1.38 2.14 10.74
N ALA A 80 1.06 1.28 9.77
CA ALA A 80 1.70 1.30 8.45
C ALA A 80 1.47 2.64 7.73
N ASP A 81 0.24 3.13 7.69
CA ASP A 81 -0.13 4.42 7.10
C ASP A 81 0.56 5.58 7.83
N GLY A 82 0.68 5.50 9.15
CA GLY A 82 1.44 6.46 9.95
C GLY A 82 2.89 6.59 9.48
N PHE A 83 3.61 5.47 9.30
CA PHE A 83 4.97 5.48 8.75
C PHE A 83 5.01 5.90 7.28
N PHE A 84 4.06 5.44 6.48
CA PHE A 84 3.98 5.73 5.05
C PHE A 84 3.81 7.23 4.78
N PHE A 85 2.82 7.87 5.41
CA PHE A 85 2.64 9.32 5.29
C PHE A 85 3.81 10.09 5.92
N SER A 86 4.39 9.56 7.02
CA SER A 86 5.59 10.18 7.61
C SER A 86 6.79 10.20 6.66
N ALA A 87 6.94 9.23 5.77
CA ALA A 87 8.01 9.26 4.77
C ALA A 87 7.90 10.52 3.88
N TYR A 88 6.70 10.85 3.43
CA TYR A 88 6.45 12.05 2.62
C TYR A 88 6.62 13.34 3.40
N THR A 89 6.12 13.42 4.64
CA THR A 89 6.33 14.61 5.49
C THR A 89 7.79 14.84 5.85
N ASN A 90 8.62 13.78 5.81
CA ASN A 90 10.08 13.83 5.92
C ASN A 90 10.79 13.95 4.57
N ASN A 91 10.12 14.55 3.58
CA ASN A 91 10.66 14.92 2.29
C ASN A 91 10.96 13.82 1.27
N ALA A 92 10.55 12.56 1.50
CA ALA A 92 10.63 11.56 0.45
C ALA A 92 9.82 11.95 -0.80
N ASP A 93 10.30 11.54 -1.96
CA ASP A 93 9.60 11.62 -3.24
C ASP A 93 8.89 10.30 -3.57
N ALA A 94 7.91 10.35 -4.48
CA ALA A 94 7.12 9.18 -4.86
C ALA A 94 7.96 8.10 -5.56
N PHE A 95 9.06 8.43 -6.23
CA PHE A 95 9.93 7.42 -6.83
C PHE A 95 10.67 6.62 -5.76
N THR A 96 11.22 7.29 -4.73
CA THR A 96 11.89 6.66 -3.59
C THR A 96 10.92 5.79 -2.78
N VAL A 97 9.71 6.29 -2.48
CA VAL A 97 8.73 5.46 -1.74
C VAL A 97 8.27 4.26 -2.58
N SER A 98 8.03 4.46 -3.88
CA SER A 98 7.54 3.39 -4.76
C SER A 98 8.61 2.37 -5.12
N SER A 99 9.88 2.76 -5.21
CA SER A 99 11.02 1.85 -5.44
C SER A 99 11.15 0.86 -4.29
N ILE A 100 11.08 1.35 -3.05
CA ILE A 100 11.14 0.53 -1.84
C ILE A 100 9.92 -0.38 -1.74
N ALA A 101 8.73 0.09 -2.15
CA ALA A 101 7.51 -0.70 -2.16
C ALA A 101 7.60 -1.95 -3.08
N VAL A 102 8.53 -2.01 -4.04
CA VAL A 102 8.81 -3.22 -4.84
C VAL A 102 9.28 -4.39 -3.97
N MET A 103 9.80 -4.13 -2.77
CA MET A 103 10.17 -5.17 -1.79
C MET A 103 8.97 -5.81 -1.07
N PHE A 104 7.76 -5.27 -1.22
CA PHE A 104 6.56 -5.75 -0.53
C PHE A 104 6.29 -7.26 -0.71
N PRO A 105 6.46 -7.88 -1.89
CA PRO A 105 6.29 -9.33 -2.05
C PRO A 105 7.28 -10.15 -1.22
N ALA A 106 8.52 -9.68 -1.06
CA ALA A 106 9.54 -10.34 -0.24
C ALA A 106 9.17 -10.24 1.25
N ALA A 107 8.78 -9.04 1.71
CA ALA A 107 8.33 -8.81 3.08
C ALA A 107 7.07 -9.62 3.41
N ALA A 108 6.08 -9.66 2.52
CA ALA A 108 4.86 -10.45 2.68
C ALA A 108 5.17 -11.95 2.80
N SER A 109 6.18 -12.43 2.07
CA SER A 109 6.58 -13.84 2.10
C SER A 109 7.31 -14.20 3.39
N LEU A 110 8.10 -13.27 3.94
CA LEU A 110 8.68 -13.39 5.27
C LEU A 110 7.59 -13.45 6.35
N MET A 111 6.60 -12.55 6.31
CA MET A 111 5.49 -12.54 7.26
C MET A 111 4.64 -13.81 7.15
N LYS A 112 4.41 -14.29 5.92
CA LYS A 112 3.70 -15.54 5.67
C LYS A 112 4.47 -16.74 6.22
N PHE A 113 5.79 -16.77 6.07
CA PHE A 113 6.62 -17.81 6.69
C PHE A 113 6.54 -17.76 8.22
N ALA A 114 6.61 -16.57 8.82
CA ALA A 114 6.50 -16.43 10.27
C ALA A 114 5.14 -16.93 10.80
N TRP A 115 4.05 -16.67 10.06
CA TRP A 115 2.69 -17.03 10.49
C TRP A 115 2.28 -18.46 10.17
N THR A 116 2.59 -18.95 8.97
CA THR A 116 2.09 -20.23 8.44
C THR A 116 3.18 -21.27 8.21
N ARG A 117 4.46 -20.91 8.42
CA ARG A 117 5.65 -21.72 8.10
C ARG A 117 5.78 -22.07 6.60
N GLN A 118 5.01 -21.44 5.73
CA GLN A 118 5.12 -21.63 4.28
C GLN A 118 6.38 -20.94 3.73
N VAL A 119 7.23 -21.70 3.05
CA VAL A 119 8.45 -21.18 2.40
C VAL A 119 8.20 -20.77 0.94
N PRO A 120 8.87 -19.71 0.44
CA PRO A 120 8.78 -19.32 -0.95
C PRO A 120 9.50 -20.33 -1.87
N ASN A 121 8.99 -20.51 -3.09
CA ASN A 121 9.64 -21.35 -4.09
C ASN A 121 10.79 -20.62 -4.81
N ARG A 122 11.56 -21.36 -5.60
CA ARG A 122 12.72 -20.83 -6.34
C ARG A 122 12.40 -19.64 -7.26
N TYR A 123 11.22 -19.59 -7.86
CA TYR A 123 10.81 -18.50 -8.74
C TYR A 123 10.47 -17.24 -7.95
N GLN A 124 9.85 -17.39 -6.78
CA GLN A 124 9.57 -16.30 -5.87
C GLN A 124 10.87 -15.70 -5.31
N ILE A 125 11.83 -16.55 -4.94
CA ILE A 125 13.16 -16.10 -4.50
C ILE A 125 13.85 -15.31 -5.62
N ALA A 126 13.84 -15.82 -6.86
CA ALA A 126 14.39 -15.10 -8.01
C ALA A 126 13.72 -13.73 -8.22
N ALA A 127 12.40 -13.66 -8.08
CA ALA A 127 11.67 -12.40 -8.17
C ALA A 127 12.08 -11.39 -7.07
N TYR A 128 12.38 -11.85 -5.85
CA TYR A 128 12.88 -10.96 -4.79
C TYR A 128 14.27 -10.40 -5.10
N VAL A 129 15.14 -11.18 -5.75
CA VAL A 129 16.45 -10.68 -6.20
C VAL A 129 16.26 -9.60 -7.27
N VAL A 130 15.36 -9.83 -8.22
CA VAL A 130 15.03 -8.82 -9.25
C VAL A 130 14.44 -7.55 -8.62
N ALA A 131 13.56 -7.69 -7.62
CA ALA A 131 13.01 -6.56 -6.87
C ALA A 131 14.12 -5.73 -6.20
N LEU A 132 15.09 -6.40 -5.55
CA LEU A 132 16.23 -5.73 -4.93
C LEU A 132 17.10 -4.97 -5.94
N ILE A 133 17.36 -5.58 -7.10
CA ILE A 133 18.09 -4.91 -8.18
C ILE A 133 17.31 -3.68 -8.68
N ALA A 134 16.00 -3.79 -8.84
CA ALA A 134 15.15 -2.68 -9.26
C ALA A 134 15.20 -1.51 -8.25
N VAL A 135 15.16 -1.80 -6.95
CA VAL A 135 15.31 -0.78 -5.89
C VAL A 135 16.66 -0.08 -6.02
N VAL A 136 17.76 -0.84 -6.09
CA VAL A 136 19.12 -0.28 -6.18
C VAL A 136 19.29 0.61 -7.42
N LEU A 137 18.77 0.19 -8.57
CA LEU A 137 18.83 0.98 -9.80
C LEU A 137 17.97 2.25 -9.71
N SER A 138 16.79 2.17 -9.11
CA SER A 138 15.91 3.32 -8.91
C SER A 138 16.53 4.37 -8.00
N GLU A 139 17.12 3.95 -6.87
CA GLU A 139 17.83 4.85 -5.96
C GLU A 139 19.00 5.56 -6.64
N ARG A 140 19.79 4.84 -7.46
CA ARG A 140 20.87 5.43 -8.27
C ARG A 140 20.33 6.44 -9.28
N GLY A 141 19.18 6.17 -9.88
CA GLY A 141 18.49 7.11 -10.77
C GLY A 141 18.09 8.40 -10.08
N ASN A 142 17.52 8.32 -8.87
CA ASN A 142 17.10 9.48 -8.09
C ASN A 142 18.27 10.39 -7.71
N VAL A 143 19.40 9.82 -7.27
CA VAL A 143 20.63 10.60 -6.98
C VAL A 143 21.14 11.31 -8.23
N THR A 144 20.98 10.70 -9.41
CA THR A 144 21.42 11.29 -10.67
C THR A 144 20.53 12.48 -11.04
N GLN A 145 19.20 12.37 -10.91
CA GLN A 145 18.27 13.47 -11.21
C GLN A 145 18.46 14.71 -10.32
N SER A 146 18.70 14.53 -9.02
CA SER A 146 18.93 15.66 -8.10
C SER A 146 20.21 16.45 -8.42
N THR A 147 21.13 15.87 -9.20
CA THR A 147 22.36 16.54 -9.64
C THR A 147 22.15 17.42 -10.89
N PHE A 148 21.04 17.24 -11.61
CA PHE A 148 20.74 17.95 -12.87
C PHE A 148 19.67 19.05 -12.76
N THR A 149 19.07 19.24 -11.58
CA THR A 149 18.20 20.39 -11.27
C THR A 149 19.03 21.50 -10.62
N PRO A 150 19.15 22.69 -11.24
CA PRO A 150 19.85 23.84 -10.66
C PRO A 150 19.17 24.42 -9.41
#